data_AF-A0A9N8DLI2-F1
#
_entry.id   AF-A0A9N8DLI2-F1
#
_cell.length_a   1.000
_cell.length_b   1.000
_cell.length_c   1.000
_cell.angle_alpha   90.00
_cell.angle_beta   90.00
_cell.angle_gamma   90.00
#
_symmetry.space_group_name_H-M   'P 1'
#
loop_
_entity.id
_entity.type
_entity.pdbx_description
1 polymer ?
#
loop_
_entity_poly.entity_id
_entity_poly.type
_entity_poly.pdbx_seq_one_letter_code
_entity_poly.pdbx_strand_id
1 'polypeptide(L)'
;MCNAIGNFFRLIIIAATAGALTLSVFASVSCELVEYNDSGGLTYGFFFRGIDGNCASEYYETDDPVINGARTVLIISMGAGFIAGVMVLFEWLFCEICCAGVLEGLAFMAAWMLGAASFMFYGSERCTQEGAECTFYDASGYMTGACILYVGCNILLCFTPQPEPLCSKK
;
A
#
# COMPACT_ATOMS: atom_id res chain seq x y z
N MET A 1 22.55 -24.40 -4.61
CA MET A 1 22.45 -23.06 -5.23
C MET A 1 20.98 -22.75 -5.38
N CYS A 2 20.55 -21.55 -4.97
CA CYS A 2 19.18 -21.10 -5.21
C CYS A 2 18.88 -21.08 -6.72
N ASN A 3 17.67 -21.46 -7.12
CA ASN A 3 17.25 -21.54 -8.52
C ASN A 3 17.28 -20.12 -9.14
N ALA A 4 18.01 -19.96 -10.26
CA ALA A 4 18.17 -18.66 -10.92
C ALA A 4 16.82 -18.03 -11.31
N ILE A 5 15.85 -18.86 -11.69
CA ILE A 5 14.50 -18.41 -12.06
C ILE A 5 13.74 -17.89 -10.82
N GLY A 6 13.80 -18.61 -9.69
CA GLY A 6 13.17 -18.16 -8.45
C GLY A 6 13.76 -16.85 -7.93
N ASN A 7 15.07 -16.67 -8.04
CA ASN A 7 15.75 -15.44 -7.65
C ASN A 7 15.31 -14.24 -8.50
N PHE A 8 15.03 -14.45 -9.79
CA PHE A 8 14.52 -13.39 -10.67
C PHE A 8 13.12 -12.92 -10.24
N PHE A 9 12.20 -13.84 -9.96
CA PHE A 9 10.86 -13.48 -9.48
C PHE A 9 10.89 -12.75 -8.14
N ARG A 10 11.73 -13.18 -7.19
CA ARG A 10 11.91 -12.50 -5.90
C ARG A 10 12.42 -11.07 -6.08
N LEU A 11 13.35 -10.85 -7.00
CA LEU A 11 13.85 -9.51 -7.32
C LEU A 11 12.75 -8.60 -7.90
N ILE A 12 11.88 -9.15 -8.75
CA ILE A 12 10.69 -8.41 -9.24
C ILE A 12 9.76 -8.06 -8.09
N ILE A 13 9.48 -9.00 -7.17
CA ILE A 13 8.61 -8.76 -6.01
C ILE A 13 9.20 -7.67 -5.11
N ILE A 14 10.51 -7.69 -4.86
CA ILE A 14 11.19 -6.65 -4.07
C ILE A 14 11.05 -5.28 -4.75
N ALA A 15 11.31 -5.20 -6.06
CA ALA A 15 11.18 -3.95 -6.82
C ALA A 15 9.72 -3.44 -6.83
N ALA A 16 8.75 -4.33 -7.02
CA ALA A 16 7.33 -4.00 -6.99
C ALA A 16 6.87 -3.54 -5.59
N THR A 17 7.38 -4.17 -4.53
CA THR A 17 7.10 -3.77 -3.13
C THR A 17 7.67 -2.39 -2.82
N ALA A 18 8.91 -2.10 -3.26
CA ALA A 18 9.50 -0.78 -3.13
C ALA A 18 8.70 0.29 -3.91
N GLY A 19 8.23 -0.05 -5.11
CA GLY A 19 7.32 0.79 -5.89
C GLY A 19 5.99 1.05 -5.16
N ALA A 20 5.36 0.01 -4.62
CA ALA A 20 4.11 0.12 -3.88
C ALA A 20 4.24 0.98 -2.63
N LEU A 21 5.33 0.83 -1.87
CA LEU A 21 5.65 1.67 -0.72
C LEU A 21 5.86 3.12 -1.14
N THR A 22 6.59 3.37 -2.23
CA THR A 22 6.84 4.72 -2.74
C THR A 22 5.53 5.41 -3.13
N LEU A 23 4.64 4.70 -3.84
CA LEU A 23 3.31 5.21 -4.17
C LEU A 23 2.45 5.46 -2.92
N SER A 24 2.52 4.58 -1.92
CA SER A 24 1.80 4.77 -0.64
C SER A 24 2.32 5.99 0.12
N VAL A 25 3.64 6.24 0.10
CA VAL A 25 4.24 7.45 0.67
C VAL A 25 3.76 8.68 -0.10
N PHE A 26 3.78 8.67 -1.44
CA PHE A 26 3.29 9.79 -2.24
C PHE A 26 1.81 10.07 -2.01
N ALA A 27 0.98 9.04 -1.87
CA ALA A 27 -0.41 9.20 -1.48
C ALA A 27 -0.56 9.82 -0.08
N SER A 28 0.31 9.47 0.87
CA SER A 28 0.25 10.02 2.24
C SER A 28 0.66 11.50 2.32
N VAL A 29 1.59 11.95 1.46
CA VAL A 29 2.06 13.34 1.43
C VAL A 29 1.25 14.23 0.49
N SER A 30 0.46 13.64 -0.42
CA SER A 30 -0.42 14.41 -1.29
C SER A 30 -1.63 14.94 -0.53
N CYS A 31 -2.09 16.13 -0.92
CA CYS A 31 -3.34 16.75 -0.46
C CYS A 31 -4.51 16.54 -1.44
N GLU A 32 -4.26 15.91 -2.59
CA GLU A 32 -5.22 15.76 -3.67
C GLU A 32 -5.73 14.31 -3.74
N LEU A 33 -6.51 13.89 -2.74
CA LEU A 33 -7.20 12.60 -2.78
C LEU A 33 -8.63 12.76 -3.29
N VAL A 34 -9.35 13.74 -2.74
CA VAL A 34 -10.73 14.05 -3.10
C VAL A 34 -10.97 15.56 -3.10
N GLU A 35 -11.75 16.05 -4.05
CA GLU A 35 -12.31 17.41 -4.07
C GLU A 35 -13.84 17.33 -4.11
N TYR A 36 -14.48 18.34 -3.54
CA TYR A 36 -15.92 18.52 -3.61
C TYR A 36 -16.25 19.69 -4.52
N ASN A 37 -17.18 19.51 -5.45
CA ASN A 37 -17.54 20.53 -6.45
C ASN A 37 -17.97 21.88 -5.83
N ASP A 38 -18.54 21.88 -4.62
CA ASP A 38 -19.03 23.10 -3.95
C ASP A 38 -18.03 23.73 -2.98
N SER A 39 -16.84 23.15 -2.84
CA SER A 39 -15.87 23.56 -1.81
C SER A 39 -14.92 24.68 -2.24
N GLY A 40 -15.08 25.21 -3.45
CA GLY A 40 -14.25 26.31 -3.96
C GLY A 40 -12.78 25.93 -4.10
N GLY A 41 -12.49 24.71 -4.58
CA GLY A 41 -11.13 24.22 -4.82
C GLY A 41 -10.44 23.59 -3.60
N LEU A 42 -11.18 23.28 -2.52
CA LEU A 42 -10.62 22.60 -1.35
C LEU A 42 -10.40 21.11 -1.64
N THR A 43 -9.15 20.69 -1.60
CA THR A 43 -8.75 19.29 -1.75
C THR A 43 -8.37 18.70 -0.40
N TYR A 44 -8.73 17.43 -0.20
CA TYR A 44 -8.40 16.69 1.00
C TYR A 44 -7.53 15.50 0.66
N GLY A 45 -6.40 15.36 1.35
CA GLY A 45 -5.57 14.17 1.38
C GLY A 45 -5.73 13.42 2.70
N PHE A 46 -4.90 12.38 2.89
CA PHE A 46 -4.88 11.65 4.16
C PHE A 46 -4.36 12.52 5.31
N PHE A 47 -3.22 13.18 5.12
CA PHE A 47 -2.56 13.95 6.19
C PHE A 47 -2.62 15.47 5.96
N PHE A 48 -2.69 15.89 4.71
CA PHE A 48 -2.65 17.29 4.31
C PHE A 48 -3.93 17.69 3.58
N ARG A 49 -4.27 18.98 3.65
CA ARG A 49 -5.35 19.61 2.89
C ARG A 49 -4.76 20.61 1.92
N GLY A 50 -5.43 20.88 0.81
CA GLY A 50 -4.99 21.83 -0.19
C GLY A 50 -6.11 22.77 -0.63
N ILE A 51 -5.72 23.86 -1.27
CA ILE A 51 -6.62 24.80 -1.96
C ILE A 51 -6.02 25.06 -3.34
N ASP A 52 -6.82 24.89 -4.39
CA ASP A 52 -6.42 25.15 -5.78
C ASP A 52 -5.10 24.45 -6.16
N GLY A 53 -4.94 23.19 -5.74
CA GLY A 53 -3.77 22.34 -5.99
C GLY A 53 -2.52 22.66 -5.16
N ASN A 54 -2.59 23.61 -4.23
CA ASN A 54 -1.50 23.90 -3.30
C ASN A 54 -1.73 23.19 -1.96
N CYS A 55 -0.85 22.25 -1.61
CA CYS A 55 -0.91 21.58 -0.31
C CYS A 55 -0.46 22.49 0.84
N ALA A 56 -1.24 22.52 1.91
CA ALA A 56 -0.85 23.14 3.16
C ALA A 56 0.35 22.38 3.77
N SER A 57 1.28 23.13 4.37
CA SER A 57 2.45 22.57 5.07
C SER A 57 2.10 21.95 6.43
N GLU A 58 0.93 22.30 6.98
CA GLU A 58 0.49 21.84 8.29
C GLU A 58 -0.39 20.60 8.17
N TYR A 59 -0.17 19.65 9.09
CA TYR A 59 -1.04 18.51 9.27
C TYR A 59 -2.43 18.98 9.68
N TYR A 60 -3.47 18.53 8.99
CA TYR A 60 -4.83 18.87 9.41
C TYR A 60 -5.28 17.90 10.51
N GLU A 61 -5.48 18.45 11.70
CA GLU A 61 -6.10 17.73 12.81
C GLU A 61 -7.60 17.60 12.57
N THR A 62 -8.15 16.44 12.92
CA THR A 62 -9.58 16.16 12.84
C THR A 62 -9.96 15.19 13.95
N ASP A 63 -11.11 15.42 14.56
CA ASP A 63 -11.69 14.54 15.57
C ASP A 63 -12.51 13.41 14.94
N ASP A 64 -12.61 13.36 13.61
CA ASP A 64 -13.37 12.31 12.91
C ASP A 64 -12.68 10.94 13.09
N PRO A 65 -13.34 9.98 13.76
CA PRO A 65 -12.76 8.67 14.02
C PRO A 65 -12.52 7.86 12.73
N VAL A 66 -13.30 8.09 11.67
CA VAL A 66 -13.11 7.41 10.37
C VAL A 66 -11.82 7.88 9.73
N ILE A 67 -11.55 9.18 9.73
CA ILE A 67 -10.34 9.74 9.12
C ILE A 67 -9.09 9.26 9.85
N ASN A 68 -9.11 9.33 11.18
CA ASN A 68 -8.00 8.84 12.00
C ASN A 68 -7.83 7.32 11.84
N GLY A 69 -8.92 6.57 11.75
CA GLY A 69 -8.91 5.15 11.42
C GLY A 69 -8.26 4.86 10.06
N ALA A 70 -8.64 5.58 9.01
CA ALA A 70 -8.08 5.42 7.67
C ALA A 70 -6.57 5.69 7.63
N ARG A 71 -6.10 6.74 8.34
CA ARG A 71 -4.67 7.06 8.50
C ARG A 71 -3.91 5.91 9.17
N THR A 72 -4.45 5.38 10.27
CA THR A 72 -3.83 4.25 10.97
C THR A 72 -3.80 3.00 10.11
N VAL A 73 -4.90 2.67 9.42
CA VAL A 73 -4.99 1.52 8.52
C VAL A 73 -4.00 1.64 7.36
N LEU A 74 -3.82 2.84 6.79
CA LEU A 74 -2.82 3.10 5.75
C LEU A 74 -1.40 2.85 6.27
N ILE A 75 -1.06 3.35 7.46
CA ILE A 75 0.26 3.12 8.08
C ILE A 75 0.50 1.62 8.32
N ILE A 76 -0.52 0.89 8.82
CA ILE A 76 -0.42 -0.56 9.04
C ILE A 76 -0.25 -1.29 7.70
N SER A 77 -0.96 -0.87 6.65
CA SER A 77 -0.80 -1.41 5.28
C SER A 77 0.63 -1.24 4.79
N MET A 78 1.21 -0.04 4.93
CA MET A 78 2.61 0.23 4.58
C MET A 78 3.58 -0.62 5.39
N GLY A 79 3.34 -0.76 6.69
CA GLY A 79 4.14 -1.61 7.58
C GLY A 79 4.11 -3.09 7.17
N ALA A 80 2.93 -3.62 6.87
CA ALA A 80 2.75 -4.99 6.40
C ALA A 80 3.47 -5.23 5.07
N GLY A 81 3.34 -4.30 4.12
CA GLY A 81 4.04 -4.37 2.83
C GLY A 81 5.55 -4.31 2.99
N PHE A 82 6.06 -3.44 3.87
CA PHE A 82 7.49 -3.35 4.17
C PHE A 82 8.04 -4.63 4.80
N ILE A 83 7.36 -5.19 5.80
CA ILE A 83 7.77 -6.45 6.44
C ILE A 83 7.78 -7.58 5.42
N ALA A 84 6.76 -7.68 4.56
CA ALA A 84 6.71 -8.68 3.49
C ALA A 84 7.90 -8.53 2.52
N GLY A 85 8.20 -7.31 2.07
CA GLY A 85 9.33 -7.04 1.19
C GLY A 85 10.68 -7.40 1.83
N VAL A 86 10.85 -7.12 3.13
CA VAL A 86 12.05 -7.50 3.87
C VAL A 86 12.18 -9.01 3.98
N MET A 87 11.09 -9.74 4.22
CA MET A 87 11.10 -11.21 4.24
C MET A 87 11.54 -11.80 2.89
N VAL A 88 10.96 -11.32 1.78
CA VAL A 88 11.35 -11.74 0.42
C VAL A 88 12.82 -11.42 0.15
N LEU A 89 13.32 -10.28 0.62
CA LEU A 89 14.73 -9.91 0.53
C LEU A 89 15.62 -10.89 1.31
N PHE A 90 15.22 -11.30 2.52
CA PHE A 90 15.93 -12.32 3.29
C PHE A 90 15.93 -13.67 2.57
N GLU A 91 14.81 -14.11 2.03
CA GLU A 91 14.75 -15.35 1.24
C GLU A 91 15.62 -15.27 -0.03
N TRP A 92 15.72 -14.10 -0.65
CA TRP A 92 16.58 -13.88 -1.81
C TRP A 92 18.08 -13.95 -1.45
N LEU A 93 18.48 -13.42 -0.28
CA LEU A 93 19.87 -13.43 0.18
C LEU A 93 20.33 -14.76 0.78
N PHE A 94 19.51 -15.36 1.65
CA PHE A 94 19.93 -16.48 2.51
C PHE A 94 19.38 -17.85 2.06
N CYS A 95 18.68 -17.90 0.93
CA CYS A 95 17.89 -19.06 0.51
C CYS A 95 16.75 -19.38 1.50
N GLU A 96 15.86 -20.29 1.10
CA GLU A 96 14.50 -20.44 1.66
C GLU A 96 14.45 -20.70 3.18
N ILE A 97 13.61 -19.92 3.86
CA ILE A 97 13.24 -20.09 5.26
C ILE A 97 11.94 -20.91 5.29
N CYS A 98 11.91 -21.96 6.10
CA CYS A 98 10.70 -22.78 6.24
C CYS A 98 9.50 -21.93 6.68
N CYS A 99 8.40 -22.05 5.94
CA CYS A 99 7.13 -21.34 6.14
C CYS A 99 7.14 -19.82 5.83
N ALA A 100 8.25 -19.23 5.38
CA ALA A 100 8.29 -17.80 5.09
C ALA A 100 7.33 -17.40 3.95
N GLY A 101 7.20 -18.21 2.89
CA GLY A 101 6.25 -17.94 1.80
C GLY A 101 4.78 -17.80 2.23
N VAL A 102 4.32 -18.53 3.25
CA VAL A 102 2.93 -18.38 3.77
C VAL A 102 2.79 -17.05 4.50
N LEU A 103 3.78 -16.70 5.33
CA LEU A 103 3.76 -15.46 6.10
C LEU A 103 3.90 -14.24 5.18
N GLU A 104 4.73 -14.31 4.15
CA GLU A 104 4.85 -13.31 3.09
C GLU A 104 3.54 -13.10 2.35
N GLY A 105 2.89 -14.19 1.91
CA GLY A 105 1.59 -14.14 1.25
C GLY A 105 0.52 -13.49 2.13
N LEU A 106 0.46 -13.83 3.42
CA LEU A 106 -0.46 -13.20 4.37
C LEU A 106 -0.14 -11.72 4.60
N ALA A 107 1.14 -11.35 4.69
CA ALA A 107 1.55 -9.96 4.87
C ALA A 107 1.20 -9.10 3.64
N PHE A 108 1.44 -9.60 2.42
CA PHE A 108 0.99 -8.92 1.20
C PHE A 108 -0.52 -8.85 1.11
N MET A 109 -1.24 -9.92 1.48
CA MET A 109 -2.71 -9.93 1.55
C MET A 109 -3.21 -8.82 2.47
N ALA A 110 -2.65 -8.72 3.69
CA ALA A 110 -3.01 -7.68 4.63
C ALA A 110 -2.67 -6.28 4.09
N ALA A 111 -1.49 -6.11 3.48
CA ALA A 111 -1.06 -4.84 2.91
C ALA A 111 -2.08 -4.30 1.89
N TRP A 112 -2.47 -5.08 0.88
CA TRP A 112 -3.39 -4.58 -0.14
C TRP A 112 -4.82 -4.42 0.39
N MET A 113 -5.31 -5.33 1.24
CA MET A 113 -6.67 -5.23 1.79
C MET A 113 -6.83 -4.00 2.68
N LEU A 114 -5.87 -3.75 3.57
CA LEU A 114 -5.88 -2.57 4.43
C LEU A 114 -5.69 -1.28 3.61
N GLY A 115 -4.80 -1.29 2.61
CA GLY A 115 -4.62 -0.15 1.70
C GLY A 115 -5.91 0.20 0.95
N ALA A 116 -6.56 -0.81 0.34
CA ALA A 116 -7.83 -0.64 -0.35
C ALA A 116 -8.94 -0.16 0.60
N ALA A 117 -9.04 -0.76 1.79
CA ALA A 117 -10.02 -0.36 2.80
C ALA A 117 -9.81 1.11 3.22
N SER A 118 -8.58 1.54 3.49
CA SER A 118 -8.29 2.92 3.89
C SER A 118 -8.76 3.93 2.84
N PHE A 119 -8.53 3.65 1.56
CA PHE A 119 -8.95 4.51 0.45
C PHE A 119 -10.47 4.49 0.24
N MET A 120 -11.09 3.30 0.22
CA MET A 120 -12.54 3.17 -0.02
C MET A 120 -13.37 3.80 1.09
N PHE A 121 -13.06 3.49 2.35
CA PHE A 121 -13.81 4.03 3.48
C PHE A 121 -13.61 5.54 3.60
N TYR A 122 -12.36 6.02 3.51
CA TYR A 122 -12.08 7.45 3.55
C TYR A 122 -12.80 8.21 2.44
N GLY A 123 -12.70 7.74 1.20
CA GLY A 123 -13.39 8.36 0.06
C GLY A 123 -14.90 8.36 0.22
N SER A 124 -15.49 7.23 0.62
CA SER A 124 -16.95 7.10 0.75
C SER A 124 -17.55 8.00 1.84
N GLU A 125 -16.91 8.08 3.01
CA GLU A 125 -17.40 8.89 4.13
C GLU A 125 -17.27 10.37 3.83
N ARG A 126 -16.13 10.77 3.26
CA ARG A 126 -15.92 12.13 2.80
C ARG A 126 -17.01 12.55 1.81
N CYS A 127 -17.32 11.73 0.82
CA CYS A 127 -18.37 12.05 -0.16
C CYS A 127 -19.78 12.06 0.41
N THR A 128 -20.03 11.28 1.45
CA THR A 128 -21.35 11.21 2.08
C THR A 128 -21.61 12.40 3.00
N GLN A 129 -20.61 12.87 3.76
CA GLN A 129 -20.78 13.97 4.71
C GLN A 129 -21.17 15.30 4.04
N GLU A 130 -20.63 15.59 2.86
CA GLU A 130 -20.85 16.87 2.17
C GLU A 130 -22.06 16.88 1.23
N GLY A 131 -22.70 15.72 1.00
CA GLY A 131 -23.88 15.61 0.12
C GLY A 131 -23.66 16.04 -1.33
N ALA A 132 -22.40 16.18 -1.74
CA ALA A 132 -21.98 16.72 -3.03
C ALA A 132 -21.31 15.65 -3.92
N GLU A 133 -21.23 15.94 -5.22
CA GLU A 133 -20.43 15.14 -6.14
C GLU A 133 -18.95 15.26 -5.79
N CYS A 134 -18.29 14.10 -5.66
CA CYS A 134 -16.86 14.00 -5.41
C CYS A 134 -16.08 13.66 -6.67
N THR A 135 -14.92 14.27 -6.82
CA THR A 135 -13.92 13.90 -7.82
C THR A 135 -12.67 13.37 -7.14
N PHE A 136 -12.17 12.23 -7.62
CA PHE A 136 -10.93 11.61 -7.12
C PHE A 136 -9.73 12.09 -7.93
N TYR A 137 -8.62 12.35 -7.25
CA TYR A 137 -7.40 12.94 -7.83
C TYR A 137 -6.20 12.00 -7.76
N ASP A 138 -5.01 12.50 -8.11
CA ASP A 138 -3.77 11.74 -8.26
C ASP A 138 -3.42 10.83 -7.08
N ALA A 139 -3.70 11.25 -5.83
CA ALA A 139 -3.41 10.40 -4.67
C ALA A 139 -4.22 9.10 -4.68
N SER A 140 -5.43 9.12 -5.24
CA SER A 140 -6.26 7.92 -5.42
C SER A 140 -5.65 6.97 -6.45
N GLY A 141 -5.05 7.53 -7.49
CA GLY A 141 -4.29 6.81 -8.50
C GLY A 141 -3.06 6.13 -7.89
N TYR A 142 -2.30 6.84 -7.05
CA TYR A 142 -1.15 6.26 -6.34
C TYR A 142 -1.57 5.12 -5.42
N MET A 143 -2.65 5.27 -4.65
CA MET A 143 -3.19 4.21 -3.80
C MET A 143 -3.64 2.99 -4.60
N THR A 144 -4.35 3.23 -5.70
CA THR A 144 -4.79 2.15 -6.60
C THR A 144 -3.59 1.40 -7.19
N GLY A 145 -2.57 2.14 -7.64
CA GLY A 145 -1.32 1.57 -8.14
C GLY A 145 -0.58 0.75 -7.09
N ALA A 146 -0.48 1.26 -5.85
CA ALA A 146 0.12 0.52 -4.74
C ALA A 146 -0.63 -0.79 -4.44
N CYS A 147 -1.97 -0.75 -4.42
CA CYS A 147 -2.80 -1.95 -4.22
C CYS A 147 -2.59 -2.98 -5.32
N ILE A 148 -2.56 -2.56 -6.59
CA ILE A 148 -2.30 -3.45 -7.73
C ILE A 148 -0.92 -4.10 -7.61
N LEU A 149 0.09 -3.33 -7.22
CA LEU A 149 1.44 -3.88 -7.02
C LEU A 149 1.48 -4.90 -5.89
N TYR A 150 0.84 -4.64 -4.75
CA TYR A 150 0.79 -5.62 -3.64
C TYR A 150 0.01 -6.88 -4.01
N VAL A 151 -1.12 -6.76 -4.71
CA VAL A 151 -1.87 -7.92 -5.24
C VAL A 151 -1.01 -8.69 -6.25
N GLY A 152 -0.31 -7.99 -7.14
CA GLY A 152 0.62 -8.56 -8.11
C GLY A 152 1.75 -9.33 -7.42
N CYS A 153 2.33 -8.78 -6.35
CA CYS A 153 3.33 -9.47 -5.53
C CYS A 153 2.78 -10.77 -4.95
N ASN A 154 1.54 -10.75 -4.44
CA ASN A 154 0.89 -11.94 -3.89
C ASN A 154 0.70 -13.05 -4.94
N ILE A 155 0.22 -12.64 -6.13
CA ILE A 155 0.03 -13.56 -7.26
C ILE A 155 1.38 -14.12 -7.72
N LEU A 156 2.40 -13.27 -7.85
CA LEU A 156 3.74 -13.68 -8.25
C LEU A 156 4.39 -14.63 -7.25
N LEU A 157 4.18 -14.44 -5.94
CA LEU A 157 4.64 -15.37 -4.91
C LEU A 157 4.05 -16.77 -5.12
N CYS A 158 2.76 -16.87 -5.47
CA CYS A 158 2.12 -18.16 -5.78
C CYS A 158 2.75 -18.88 -6.98
N PHE A 159 3.34 -18.14 -7.93
CA PHE A 159 3.99 -18.69 -9.13
C PHE A 159 5.50 -18.83 -9.01
N THR A 160 6.10 -18.33 -7.92
CA THR A 160 7.54 -18.37 -7.74
C THR A 160 7.97 -19.82 -7.43
N PRO A 161 8.86 -20.43 -8.24
CA PRO A 161 9.33 -21.78 -7.97
C PRO A 161 10.02 -21.84 -6.61
N GLN A 162 9.56 -22.72 -5.73
CA GLN A 162 10.17 -22.89 -4.42
C GLN A 162 11.53 -23.60 -4.56
N PRO A 163 12.60 -23.06 -3.94
CA PRO A 163 13.85 -23.79 -3.78
C PRO A 163 13.68 -25.11 -3.00
N GLU A 164 14.75 -25.88 -2.87
CA GLU A 164 14.75 -26.94 -1.85
C GLU A 164 14.92 -26.30 -0.47
N PRO A 165 14.01 -26.54 0.49
CA PRO A 165 14.09 -25.92 1.80
C PRO A 165 15.32 -26.44 2.56
N LEU A 166 16.02 -25.54 3.27
CA LEU A 166 17.18 -25.91 4.09
C LEU A 166 16.85 -26.96 5.16
N CYS A 167 15.60 -26.98 5.65
CA CYS A 167 15.13 -27.91 6.67
C CYS A 167 14.96 -29.37 6.19
N SER A 168 14.98 -29.61 4.87
CA SER A 168 14.81 -30.94 4.26
C SER A 168 16.07 -31.82 4.35
N LYS A 169 17.25 -31.22 4.52
CA LYS A 169 18.51 -31.96 4.68
C LYS A 169 18.72 -32.39 6.13
N LYS A 170 17.98 -33.42 6.55
CA LYS A 170 18.28 -34.19 7.77
C LYS A 170 18.54 -35.65 7.43
#